data_AF-H0SJW7-F1
#
_entry.id   AF-H0SJW7-F1
#
_cell.length_a   1.000
_cell.length_b   1.000
_cell.length_c   1.000
_cell.angle_alpha   90.00
_cell.angle_beta   90.00
_cell.angle_gamma   90.00
#
_symmetry.space_group_name_H-M   'P 1'
#
loop_
_entity.id
_entity.type
_entity.pdbx_description
1 polymer ?
#
loop_
_entity_poly.entity_id
_entity_poly.type
_entity_poly.pdbx_seq_one_letter_code
_entity_poly.pdbx_strand_id
1 'polypeptide(L)' 'MVGKKYLADQAATLFKFAKATTDPDVALALLDKAADLTAKKEQAPDTSLQAPDVERSDR' A
#
# COMPACT_ATOMS: atom_id res chain seq x y z
N MET A 1 -3.70 -6.75 10.43
CA MET A 1 -3.28 -5.47 9.82
C MET A 1 -3.10 -5.67 8.33
N VAL A 2 -3.56 -4.73 7.50
CA VAL A 2 -3.28 -4.74 6.06
C VAL A 2 -1.78 -4.57 5.88
N GLY A 3 -1.09 -5.55 5.29
CA GLY A 3 0.38 -5.58 5.26
C GLY A 3 0.99 -4.46 4.41
N LYS A 4 2.21 -4.03 4.75
CA LYS A 4 3.01 -3.03 4.01
C LYS A 4 3.06 -3.32 2.50
N LYS A 5 3.20 -4.62 2.14
CA LYS A 5 3.18 -5.09 0.75
C LYS A 5 1.87 -4.77 0.03
N TYR A 6 0.73 -5.03 0.66
CA TYR A 6 -0.57 -4.73 0.07
C TYR A 6 -0.73 -3.23 -0.20
N LEU A 7 -0.33 -2.38 0.76
CA LEU A 7 -0.41 -0.92 0.57
C LEU A 7 0.47 -0.45 -0.60
N ALA A 8 1.67 -1.03 -0.76
CA ALA A 8 2.54 -0.75 -1.90
C ALA A 8 1.93 -1.23 -3.23
N ASP A 9 1.37 -2.44 -3.27
CA ASP A 9 0.73 -3.01 -4.46
C ASP A 9 -0.50 -2.18 -4.89
N GLN A 10 -1.29 -1.69 -3.93
CA GLN A 10 -2.43 -0.80 -4.18
C GLN A 10 -1.98 0.57 -4.71
N ALA A 11 -0.97 1.20 -4.10
CA ALA A 11 -0.44 2.48 -4.57
C ALA A 11 0.12 2.39 -6.00
N ALA A 12 0.84 1.31 -6.31
CA ALA A 12 1.33 1.04 -7.66
C ALA A 12 0.19 0.85 -8.68
N THR A 13 -0.91 0.23 -8.26
CA THR A 13 -2.10 0.04 -9.11
C THR A 13 -2.78 1.37 -9.42
N LEU A 14 -2.96 2.23 -8.43
CA LEU A 14 -3.53 3.58 -8.62
C LEU A 14 -2.65 4.42 -9.56
N PHE A 15 -1.32 4.35 -9.42
CA PHE A 15 -0.40 5.03 -10.32
C PHE A 15 -0.52 4.54 -11.77
N LYS A 16 -0.71 3.23 -12.00
CA LYS A 16 -0.95 2.69 -13.34
C LYS A 16 -2.23 3.26 -13.96
N PHE A 17 -3.31 3.34 -13.18
CA PHE A 17 -4.57 3.92 -13.67
C PHE A 17 -4.48 5.42 -13.93
N ALA A 18 -3.76 6.16 -13.10
CA ALA A 18 -3.52 7.59 -13.32
C ALA A 18 -2.81 7.86 -14.65
N LYS A 19 -1.90 6.98 -15.06
CA LYS A 19 -1.21 7.05 -16.37
C LYS A 19 -2.06 6.61 -17.55
N ALA A 20 -3.11 5.81 -17.32
CA ALA A 20 -3.94 5.23 -18.37
C ALA A 20 -5.17 6.09 -18.68
N THR A 21 -5.64 6.89 -17.73
CA THR A 21 -6.77 7.80 -17.95
C THR A 21 -6.34 9.06 -18.72
N THR A 22 -7.26 9.61 -19.51
CA THR A 22 -7.10 10.89 -20.21
C THR A 22 -7.76 12.04 -19.46
N ASP A 23 -8.57 11.74 -18.45
CA ASP A 23 -9.21 12.74 -17.60
C ASP A 23 -8.19 13.23 -16.54
N PRO A 24 -7.81 14.53 -16.58
CA PRO A 24 -6.80 15.08 -15.68
C PRO A 24 -7.25 15.11 -14.22
N ASP A 25 -8.53 15.34 -13.94
CA ASP A 25 -9.06 15.39 -12.58
C ASP A 25 -9.06 13.98 -11.96
N VAL A 26 -9.41 12.97 -12.75
CA VAL A 26 -9.31 11.56 -12.34
C VAL A 26 -7.85 11.15 -12.13
N ALA A 27 -6.93 11.57 -13.00
CA ALA A 27 -5.50 11.27 -12.85
C ALA A 27 -4.95 11.85 -11.55
N LEU A 28 -5.28 13.10 -11.23
CA LEU A 28 -4.88 13.78 -10.00
C LEU A 28 -5.43 13.07 -8.76
N ALA A 29 -6.73 12.76 -8.74
CA ALA A 29 -7.34 12.06 -7.60
C ALA A 29 -6.71 10.68 -7.34
N LEU A 30 -6.33 9.95 -8.39
CA LEU A 30 -5.64 8.66 -8.27
C LEU A 30 -4.21 8.82 -7.74
N LEU A 31 -3.49 9.87 -8.16
CA LEU A 31 -2.15 10.18 -7.65
C LEU A 31 -2.18 10.58 -6.18
N ASP A 32 -3.10 11.47 -5.79
CA ASP A 32 -3.29 11.86 -4.39
C ASP A 32 -3.57 10.63 -3.52
N LYS A 33 -4.43 9.72 -4.01
CA LYS A 33 -4.72 8.50 -3.27
C LYS A 33 -3.54 7.53 -3.18
N ALA A 34 -2.71 7.46 -4.22
CA ALA A 34 -1.48 6.67 -4.18
C ALA A 34 -0.48 7.22 -3.17
N ALA A 35 -0.39 8.55 -3.03
CA ALA A 35 0.44 9.22 -2.03
C ALA A 35 -0.04 8.90 -0.60
N ASP A 36 -1.35 8.99 -0.34
CA ASP A 36 -1.96 8.61 0.94
C ASP A 36 -1.61 7.18 1.36
N LEU A 37 -1.72 6.22 0.43
CA LEU A 37 -1.42 4.82 0.70
C LEU A 37 0.08 4.60 0.98
N THR A 38 0.95 5.34 0.30
CA THR A 38 2.40 5.30 0.53
C THR A 38 2.73 5.87 1.91
N ALA A 39 2.13 6.99 2.31
CA ALA A 39 2.29 7.56 3.64
C ALA A 39 1.78 6.60 4.74
N LYS A 40 0.64 5.96 4.51
CA LYS A 40 0.10 4.94 5.43
C LYS A 40 1.00 3.72 5.56
N LYS A 41 1.71 3.34 4.50
CA LYS A 41 2.70 2.24 4.54
C LYS A 41 3.89 2.59 5.44
N GLU A 42 4.38 3.83 5.41
CA GLU A 42 5.47 4.27 6.31
C GLU A 42 5.02 4.31 7.78
N GLN A 43 3.76 4.61 8.04
CA GLN A 43 3.16 4.62 9.39
C GLN A 43 2.72 3.22 9.85
N ALA A 44 2.65 2.24 8.96
CA ALA A 44 2.19 0.90 9.31
C ALA A 44 3.25 0.22 10.19
N PRO A 45 2.86 -0.28 11.38
CA PRO A 45 3.80 -0.96 12.25
C PRO A 45 4.38 -2.17 11.52
N ASP A 46 5.66 -2.43 11.77
CA ASP A 46 6.36 -3.55 11.16
C ASP A 46 5.81 -4.85 11.73
N THR A 47 4.88 -5.49 11.01
CA THR A 47 4.35 -6.80 11.39
C THR A 47 5.40 -7.92 11.29
N SER A 48 6.64 -7.62 10.88
CA SER A 48 7.76 -8.55 11.01
C SER A 48 8.29 -8.67 12.44
N LEU A 49 7.93 -7.77 13.35
CA LEU A 49 8.21 -7.92 14.79
C LEU A 49 7.28 -9.00 15.36
N GLN A 50 7.64 -10.24 15.08
CA GLN A 50 7.07 -11.42 15.70
C GLN A 50 7.58 -11.47 17.14
N ALA A 51 6.66 -11.50 18.12
CA ALA A 51 7.04 -11.72 19.50
C ALA A 51 7.78 -13.07 19.61
N PRO A 52 8.87 -13.17 20.39
CA PRO A 52 9.78 -14.33 20.39
C PRO A 52 9.11 -15.64 20.83
N ASP A 53 7.91 -15.59 21.39
CA ASP A 53 7.09 -16.69 21.88
C ASP A 53 6.12 -17.29 20.84
N VAL A 54 6.04 -16.74 19.63
CA VAL A 54 5.12 -17.24 18.59
C VAL A 54 5.82 -18.27 17.70
N GLU A 55 5.61 -19.57 17.94
CA GLU A 55 6.04 -20.62 17.01
C GLU A 55 5.35 -20.47 15.65
N ARG A 56 6.12 -20.53 14.55
CA ARG A 56 5.56 -20.56 13.20
C ARG A 56 4.91 -21.93 12.99
N SER A 57 3.60 -21.97 12.88
CA SER A 57 2.89 -23.12 12.34
C SER A 57 3.16 -23.18 10.83
N ASP A 58 4.24 -23.84 10.45
CA ASP A 58 4.52 -24.21 9.07
C ASP A 58 3.45 -25.22 8.62
N ARG A 59 2.73 -24.89 7.54
CA ARG A 59 1.73 -25.76 6.90
C ARG A 59 2.06 -25.91 5.43
#